data_AF-A0A2P7YDS2-F1
#
_entry.id   AF-A0A2P7YDS2-F1
#
_cell.length_a   1.000
_cell.length_b   1.000
_cell.length_c   1.000
_cell.angle_alpha   90.00
_cell.angle_beta   90.00
_cell.angle_gamma   90.00
#
_symmetry.space_group_name_H-M   'P 1'
#
loop_
_entity.id
_entity.type
_entity.pdbx_description
1 polymer ?
#
loop_
_entity_poly.entity_id
_entity_poly.type
_entity_poly.pdbx_seq_one_letter_code
_entity_poly.pdbx_strand_id
1 'polypeptide(L)'
;MPILDLFHAYVFGSAFWYTTRAACRIYDPEMVIGWFRPPAQRNLAPNDLEIYNIRTDAWGLLTIALMLVVVSGAVPIPGINNGKSRSQYENGLQPYAKAAILADVFHHIMTGIGAWNHYAKDTHYNTSMGVGVWGCSGLALLGLLTLVAPPKISGLNTNGMNRVKTN
;
A
#
# COMPACT_ATOMS: atom_id res chain seq x y z
N MET A 1 -16.44 13.72 -5.59
CA MET A 1 -15.37 13.96 -4.60
C MET A 1 -14.15 14.51 -5.31
N PRO A 2 -13.42 15.48 -4.74
CA PRO A 2 -12.17 15.94 -5.33
C PRO A 2 -11.12 14.82 -5.25
N ILE A 3 -10.38 14.58 -6.35
CA ILE A 3 -9.21 13.67 -6.42
C ILE A 3 -8.10 14.05 -5.40
N LEU A 4 -8.21 15.23 -4.80
CA LEU A 4 -7.23 15.82 -3.89
C LEU A 4 -7.52 15.56 -2.39
N ASP A 5 -8.44 14.64 -2.07
CA ASP A 5 -8.65 14.22 -0.68
C ASP A 5 -7.56 13.25 -0.17
N LEU A 6 -7.48 13.07 1.16
CA LEU A 6 -6.46 12.19 1.75
C LEU A 6 -6.63 10.73 1.33
N PHE A 7 -7.86 10.29 1.07
CA PHE A 7 -8.14 8.93 0.64
C PHE A 7 -7.50 8.59 -0.70
N HIS A 8 -7.74 9.40 -1.73
CA HIS A 8 -7.15 9.17 -3.05
C HIS A 8 -5.63 9.38 -3.03
N ALA A 9 -5.14 10.40 -2.31
CA ALA A 9 -3.71 10.62 -2.14
C ALA A 9 -3.02 9.40 -1.49
N TYR A 10 -3.61 8.86 -0.43
CA TYR A 10 -3.09 7.68 0.26
C TYR A 10 -3.12 6.43 -0.62
N VAL A 11 -4.26 6.16 -1.27
CA VAL A 11 -4.44 4.97 -2.10
C VAL A 11 -3.50 4.99 -3.30
N PHE A 12 -3.43 6.09 -4.05
CA PHE A 12 -2.54 6.17 -5.21
C PHE A 12 -1.08 6.25 -4.80
N GLY A 13 -0.75 6.91 -3.70
CA GLY A 13 0.60 6.92 -3.14
C GLY A 13 1.07 5.53 -2.73
N SER A 14 0.22 4.76 -2.05
CA SER A 14 0.52 3.37 -1.65
C SER A 14 0.59 2.44 -2.87
N ALA A 15 -0.33 2.56 -3.82
CA ALA A 15 -0.29 1.79 -5.07
C ALA A 15 1.00 2.08 -5.88
N PHE A 16 1.40 3.34 -5.97
CA PHE A 16 2.67 3.74 -6.58
C PHE A 16 3.86 3.11 -5.85
N TRP A 17 3.92 3.24 -4.53
CA TRP A 17 4.98 2.67 -3.71
C TRP A 17 5.13 1.15 -3.90
N TYR A 18 4.03 0.41 -3.88
CA TYR A 18 4.04 -1.03 -4.12
C TYR A 18 4.45 -1.38 -5.54
N THR A 19 3.97 -0.64 -6.54
CA THR A 19 4.34 -0.85 -7.94
C THR A 19 5.84 -0.63 -8.15
N THR A 20 6.41 0.44 -7.60
CA THR A 20 7.87 0.70 -7.67
C THR A 20 8.66 -0.42 -7.01
N ARG A 21 8.27 -0.83 -5.79
CA ARG A 21 8.93 -1.93 -5.07
C ARG A 21 8.83 -3.26 -5.81
N ALA A 22 7.67 -3.56 -6.40
CA ALA A 22 7.46 -4.77 -7.17
C ALA A 22 8.26 -4.75 -8.48
N ALA A 23 8.31 -3.61 -9.18
CA ALA A 23 9.06 -3.46 -10.42
C ALA A 23 10.54 -3.81 -10.23
N CYS A 24 11.19 -3.29 -9.18
CA CYS A 24 12.57 -3.65 -8.86
C CYS A 24 12.75 -5.16 -8.66
N ARG A 25 11.83 -5.81 -7.95
CA ARG A 25 11.88 -7.25 -7.64
C ARG A 25 11.61 -8.17 -8.83
N ILE A 26 10.80 -7.71 -9.78
CA ILE A 26 10.51 -8.45 -11.02
C ILE A 26 11.67 -8.31 -12.00
N TYR A 27 12.16 -7.07 -12.17
CA TYR A 27 13.21 -6.76 -13.13
C TYR A 27 14.56 -7.33 -12.71
N ASP A 28 14.96 -7.10 -11.46
CA ASP A 28 16.24 -7.54 -10.92
C ASP A 28 16.07 -8.05 -9.47
N PRO A 29 15.60 -9.30 -9.29
CA PRO A 29 15.42 -9.89 -7.98
C PRO A 29 16.75 -10.04 -7.23
N GLU A 30 17.87 -10.28 -7.91
CA GLU A 30 19.18 -10.52 -7.29
C GLU A 30 19.75 -9.28 -6.63
N MET A 31 19.60 -8.11 -7.26
CA MET A 31 19.91 -6.83 -6.64
C MET A 31 19.11 -6.64 -5.34
N VAL A 32 17.82 -6.96 -5.36
CA VAL A 32 16.95 -6.81 -4.18
C VAL A 32 17.35 -7.77 -3.07
N ILE A 33 17.73 -9.01 -3.39
CA ILE A 33 18.32 -9.95 -2.43
C ILE A 33 19.57 -9.33 -1.79
N GLY A 34 20.42 -8.70 -2.59
CA GLY A 34 21.61 -7.98 -2.13
C GLY A 34 21.31 -6.89 -1.09
N TRP A 35 20.18 -6.18 -1.21
CA TRP A 35 19.78 -5.18 -0.22
C TRP A 35 19.46 -5.79 1.15
N PHE A 36 18.88 -7.00 1.18
CA PHE A 36 18.48 -7.70 2.39
C PHE A 36 19.57 -8.59 2.99
N ARG A 37 20.71 -8.74 2.33
CA ARG A 37 21.76 -9.65 2.84
C ARG A 37 22.60 -9.01 3.96
N PRO A 38 22.84 -9.75 5.05
CA PRO A 38 23.81 -9.33 6.05
C PRO A 38 25.24 -9.37 5.47
N PRO A 39 26.19 -8.61 6.03
CA PRO A 39 27.57 -8.52 5.53
C PRO A 39 28.25 -9.89 5.30
N ALA A 40 28.03 -10.84 6.21
CA ALA A 40 28.63 -12.18 6.14
C ALA A 40 28.17 -12.99 4.92
N GLN A 41 27.05 -12.63 4.29
CA GLN A 41 26.45 -13.38 3.19
C GLN A 41 26.48 -12.62 1.84
N ARG A 42 27.06 -11.40 1.80
CA ARG A 42 27.08 -10.58 0.58
C ARG A 42 27.83 -11.22 -0.60
N ASN A 43 28.81 -12.07 -0.31
CA ASN A 43 29.65 -12.72 -1.32
C ASN A 43 29.05 -14.03 -1.87
N LEU A 44 27.91 -14.46 -1.35
CA LEU A 44 27.25 -15.68 -1.81
C LEU A 44 26.50 -15.41 -3.11
N ALA A 45 26.30 -16.42 -3.97
CA ALA A 45 25.36 -16.30 -5.07
C ALA A 45 23.91 -16.36 -4.53
N PRO A 46 22.95 -15.60 -5.08
CA PRO A 46 21.52 -15.80 -4.84
C PRO A 46 21.10 -17.25 -5.11
N ASN A 47 20.36 -17.86 -4.18
CA ASN A 47 19.81 -19.20 -4.39
C ASN A 47 18.35 -19.14 -4.88
N ASP A 48 17.86 -20.26 -5.41
CA ASP A 48 16.52 -20.37 -6.00
C ASP A 48 15.39 -19.97 -5.03
N LEU A 49 15.55 -20.25 -3.73
CA LEU A 49 14.55 -19.91 -2.71
C LEU A 49 14.50 -18.39 -2.46
N GLU A 50 15.66 -17.72 -2.40
CA GLU A 50 15.72 -16.26 -2.27
C GLU A 50 15.07 -15.58 -3.50
N ILE A 51 15.37 -16.05 -4.70
CA ILE A 51 14.81 -15.53 -5.96
C ILE A 51 13.29 -15.76 -6.00
N TYR A 52 12.84 -16.96 -5.65
CA TYR A 52 11.42 -17.30 -5.57
C TYR A 52 10.67 -16.38 -4.60
N ASN A 53 11.21 -16.18 -3.40
CA ASN A 53 10.58 -15.33 -2.38
C ASN A 53 10.49 -13.87 -2.83
N ILE A 54 11.56 -13.33 -3.44
CA ILE A 54 11.55 -11.94 -3.93
C ILE A 54 10.55 -11.75 -5.09
N ARG A 55 10.47 -12.71 -6.02
CA ARG A 55 9.48 -12.65 -7.11
C ARG A 55 8.05 -12.78 -6.57
N THR A 56 7.83 -13.68 -5.62
CA THR A 56 6.50 -13.89 -5.01
C THR A 56 6.05 -12.66 -4.22
N ASP A 57 6.94 -12.06 -3.44
CA ASP A 57 6.69 -10.78 -2.76
C ASP A 57 6.30 -9.68 -3.78
N ALA A 58 6.99 -9.61 -4.92
CA ALA A 58 6.68 -8.64 -5.97
C ALA A 58 5.25 -8.76 -6.49
N TRP A 59 4.80 -9.99 -6.80
CA TRP A 59 3.44 -10.23 -7.27
C TRP A 59 2.41 -9.94 -6.18
N GLY A 60 2.70 -10.28 -4.92
CA GLY A 60 1.88 -9.90 -3.78
C GLY A 60 1.69 -8.38 -3.66
N LEU A 61 2.78 -7.62 -3.81
CA LEU A 61 2.73 -6.15 -3.78
C LEU A 61 1.89 -5.57 -4.94
N LEU A 62 2.01 -6.11 -6.15
CA LEU A 62 1.15 -5.69 -7.28
C LEU A 62 -0.31 -6.02 -7.04
N THR A 63 -0.60 -7.18 -6.45
CA THR A 63 -1.97 -7.55 -6.08
C THR A 63 -2.56 -6.58 -5.06
N ILE A 64 -1.81 -6.17 -4.03
CA ILE A 64 -2.25 -5.15 -3.07
C ILE A 64 -2.48 -3.80 -3.78
N ALA A 65 -1.56 -3.37 -4.66
CA ALA A 65 -1.70 -2.13 -5.42
C ALA A 65 -2.99 -2.12 -6.27
N LEU A 66 -3.28 -3.23 -6.95
CA LEU A 66 -4.51 -3.37 -7.73
C LEU A 66 -5.77 -3.34 -6.85
N MET A 67 -5.75 -4.01 -5.69
CA MET A 67 -6.87 -3.94 -4.74
C MET A 67 -7.13 -2.51 -4.26
N LEU A 68 -6.08 -1.73 -3.99
CA LEU A 68 -6.22 -0.33 -3.60
C LEU A 68 -6.86 0.50 -4.74
N VAL A 69 -6.41 0.32 -5.98
CA VAL A 69 -7.00 0.99 -7.16
C VAL A 69 -8.48 0.60 -7.38
N VAL A 70 -8.85 -0.65 -7.10
CA VAL A 70 -10.26 -1.09 -7.16
C VAL A 70 -11.07 -0.40 -6.07
N VAL A 71 -10.55 -0.35 -4.84
CA VAL A 71 -11.23 0.30 -3.71
C VAL A 71 -11.37 1.81 -3.91
N SER A 72 -10.46 2.47 -4.65
CA SER A 72 -10.58 3.89 -5.01
C SER A 72 -11.61 4.20 -6.10
N GLY A 73 -12.25 3.19 -6.69
CA GLY A 73 -13.27 3.41 -7.72
C GLY A 73 -12.71 4.07 -8.99
N ALA A 74 -11.39 4.16 -9.13
CA ALA A 74 -10.72 4.79 -10.26
C ALA A 74 -10.83 3.98 -11.55
N VAL A 75 -11.00 2.66 -11.43
CA VAL A 75 -11.20 1.76 -12.56
C VAL A 75 -12.68 1.39 -12.65
N PRO A 76 -13.39 1.78 -13.72
CA PRO A 76 -14.75 1.33 -13.94
C PRO A 76 -14.74 -0.15 -14.32
N ILE A 77 -15.29 -1.03 -13.48
CA ILE A 77 -15.41 -2.45 -13.81
C ILE A 77 -16.70 -2.65 -14.64
N PRO A 78 -16.60 -2.97 -15.94
CA PRO A 78 -17.77 -3.20 -16.78
C PRO A 78 -18.59 -4.37 -16.23
N GLY A 79 -19.91 -4.22 -16.10
CA GLY A 79 -20.81 -5.27 -15.60
C GLY A 79 -21.00 -5.35 -14.08
N ILE A 80 -20.15 -4.67 -13.28
CA ILE A 80 -20.32 -4.51 -11.82
C ILE A 80 -20.73 -3.07 -11.46
N ASN A 81 -20.45 -2.12 -12.36
CA ASN A 81 -20.87 -0.72 -12.26
C ASN A 81 -22.36 -0.54 -12.58
N ASN A 82 -23.22 -1.00 -11.69
CA ASN A 82 -24.63 -0.64 -11.69
C ASN A 82 -24.67 0.84 -11.26
N GLY A 83 -25.51 1.70 -11.85
CA GLY A 83 -25.54 3.15 -11.53
C GLY A 83 -25.66 3.51 -10.04
N LYS A 84 -26.06 2.55 -9.20
CA LYS A 84 -26.05 2.61 -7.73
C LYS A 84 -24.65 2.63 -7.10
N SER A 85 -23.68 1.89 -7.65
CA SER A 85 -22.30 1.85 -7.14
C SER A 85 -21.58 3.18 -7.39
N ARG A 86 -21.74 3.74 -8.59
CA ARG A 86 -21.25 5.06 -8.97
C ARG A 86 -21.89 6.17 -8.13
N SER A 87 -23.22 6.13 -7.94
CA SER A 87 -23.89 7.12 -7.09
C SER A 87 -23.52 6.97 -5.62
N GLN A 88 -23.30 5.76 -5.10
CA GLN A 88 -22.73 5.54 -3.76
C GLN A 88 -21.34 6.16 -3.65
N TYR A 89 -20.49 5.96 -4.66
CA TYR A 89 -19.14 6.55 -4.73
C TYR A 89 -19.19 8.08 -4.77
N GLU A 90 -20.07 8.65 -5.58
CA GLU A 90 -20.30 10.10 -5.68
C GLU A 90 -20.84 10.68 -4.36
N ASN A 91 -21.57 9.87 -3.57
CA ASN A 91 -22.02 10.19 -2.22
C ASN A 91 -20.98 9.87 -1.11
N GLY A 92 -19.78 9.42 -1.47
CA GLY A 92 -18.69 9.09 -0.55
C GLY A 92 -18.85 7.78 0.22
N LEU A 93 -19.80 6.92 -0.17
CA LEU A 93 -20.06 5.64 0.46
C LEU A 93 -19.09 4.59 -0.08
N GLN A 94 -18.07 4.28 0.73
CA GLN A 94 -17.08 3.27 0.42
C GLN A 94 -17.04 2.23 1.56
N PRO A 95 -17.88 1.17 1.49
CA PRO A 95 -18.12 0.26 2.62
C PRO A 95 -16.87 -0.48 3.11
N TYR A 96 -15.81 -0.58 2.29
CA TYR A 96 -14.57 -1.27 2.64
C TYR A 96 -13.33 -0.36 2.66
N ALA A 97 -13.44 0.93 2.34
CA ALA A 97 -12.25 1.80 2.24
C ALA A 97 -11.51 1.88 3.57
N LYS A 98 -12.21 2.07 4.69
CA LYS A 98 -11.57 2.11 6.03
C LYS A 98 -10.84 0.81 6.37
N ALA A 99 -11.45 -0.34 6.07
CA ALA A 99 -10.84 -1.64 6.34
C ALA A 99 -9.62 -1.88 5.45
N ALA A 100 -9.71 -1.53 4.15
CA ALA A 100 -8.59 -1.63 3.22
C ALA A 100 -7.42 -0.74 3.63
N ILE A 101 -7.70 0.52 4.03
CA ILE A 101 -6.67 1.45 4.52
C ILE A 101 -6.03 0.92 5.81
N LEU A 102 -6.80 0.39 6.75
CA LEU A 102 -6.25 -0.16 7.99
C LEU A 102 -5.34 -1.36 7.72
N ALA A 103 -5.75 -2.28 6.84
CA ALA A 103 -4.93 -3.41 6.43
C ALA A 103 -3.63 -2.96 5.73
N ASP A 104 -3.74 -1.92 4.91
CA ASP A 104 -2.60 -1.35 4.20
C ASP A 104 -1.61 -0.63 5.13
N VAL A 105 -2.11 0.15 6.09
CA VAL A 105 -1.31 0.76 7.17
C VAL A 105 -0.56 -0.32 7.94
N PHE A 106 -1.23 -1.42 8.29
CA PHE A 106 -0.59 -2.54 8.96
C PHE A 106 0.55 -3.13 8.12
N HIS A 107 0.33 -3.29 6.81
CA HIS A 107 1.38 -3.77 5.90
C HIS A 107 2.57 -2.81 5.80
N HIS A 108 2.34 -1.49 5.73
CA HIS A 108 3.42 -0.49 5.78
C HIS A 108 4.20 -0.58 7.09
N ILE A 109 3.52 -0.70 8.24
CA ILE A 109 4.20 -0.84 9.54
C ILE A 109 5.08 -2.09 9.56
N MET A 110 4.54 -3.25 9.16
CA MET A 110 5.29 -4.50 9.21
C MET A 110 6.49 -4.51 8.27
N THR A 111 6.32 -4.01 7.04
CA THR A 111 7.44 -3.90 6.09
C THR A 111 8.45 -2.82 6.49
N GLY A 112 8.00 -1.75 7.15
CA GLY A 112 8.84 -0.73 7.75
C GLY A 112 9.72 -1.28 8.89
N ILE A 113 9.15 -2.09 9.78
CA ILE A 113 9.90 -2.81 10.84
C ILE A 113 10.94 -3.75 10.22
N GLY A 114 10.58 -4.45 9.14
CA GLY A 114 11.51 -5.28 8.38
C GLY A 114 12.72 -4.48 7.85
N ALA A 115 12.47 -3.33 7.22
CA ALA A 115 13.53 -2.44 6.75
C ALA A 115 14.34 -1.84 7.90
N TRP A 116 13.70 -1.51 9.03
CA TRP A 116 14.36 -0.97 10.21
C TRP A 116 15.46 -1.89 10.76
N ASN A 117 15.24 -3.20 10.74
CA ASN A 117 16.22 -4.18 11.21
C ASN A 117 17.56 -4.15 10.45
N HIS A 118 17.55 -3.64 9.21
CA HIS A 118 18.77 -3.38 8.43
C HIS A 118 19.22 -1.93 8.54
N TYR A 119 18.27 -0.98 8.53
CA TYR A 119 18.55 0.44 8.62
C TYR A 119 19.30 0.83 9.91
N ALA A 120 18.86 0.30 11.04
CA ALA A 120 19.39 0.66 12.36
C ALA A 120 20.79 0.08 12.65
N LYS A 121 21.33 -0.76 11.76
CA LYS A 121 22.65 -1.37 11.91
C LYS A 121 23.59 -0.78 10.88
N ASP A 122 24.63 -0.08 11.31
CA ASP A 122 25.62 0.55 10.40
C ASP A 122 26.20 -0.44 9.39
N THR A 123 26.41 -1.69 9.82
CA THR A 123 26.96 -2.75 8.96
C THR A 123 25.99 -3.22 7.88
N HIS A 124 24.68 -3.09 8.09
CA HIS A 124 23.62 -3.57 7.18
C HIS A 124 22.95 -2.44 6.40
N TYR A 125 23.16 -1.18 6.81
CA TYR A 125 22.56 -0.02 6.19
C TYR A 125 22.90 0.07 4.69
N ASN A 126 21.89 0.44 3.92
CA ASN A 126 22.02 0.91 2.54
C ASN A 126 20.86 1.87 2.24
N THR A 127 20.99 2.65 1.17
CA THR A 127 19.99 3.65 0.77
C THR A 127 18.60 3.03 0.59
N SER A 128 18.50 1.83 0.05
CA SER A 128 17.22 1.14 -0.16
C SER A 128 16.51 0.84 1.17
N MET A 129 17.23 0.50 2.23
CA MET A 129 16.67 0.31 3.57
C MET A 129 16.19 1.63 4.17
N GLY A 130 16.93 2.72 3.97
CA GLY A 130 16.50 4.07 4.38
C GLY A 130 15.23 4.51 3.69
N VAL A 131 15.17 4.35 2.37
CA VAL A 131 13.96 4.60 1.57
C VAL A 131 12.81 3.72 2.07
N GLY A 132 13.06 2.44 2.35
CA GLY A 132 12.08 1.51 2.91
C GLY A 132 11.48 1.98 4.22
N VAL A 133 12.30 2.37 5.20
CA VAL A 133 11.85 2.86 6.52
C VAL A 133 11.01 4.12 6.37
N TRP A 134 11.54 5.15 5.71
CA TRP A 134 10.88 6.45 5.64
C TRP A 134 9.65 6.44 4.73
N GLY A 135 9.70 5.72 3.61
CA GLY A 135 8.55 5.52 2.73
C GLY A 135 7.40 4.80 3.43
N CYS A 136 7.69 3.70 4.12
CA CYS A 136 6.66 2.96 4.87
C CYS A 136 6.13 3.77 6.06
N SER A 137 7.00 4.50 6.78
CA SER A 137 6.58 5.34 7.92
C SER A 137 5.68 6.49 7.48
N GLY A 138 6.04 7.17 6.39
CA GLY A 138 5.25 8.26 5.83
C GLY A 138 3.89 7.79 5.33
N LEU A 139 3.83 6.64 4.65
CA LEU A 139 2.57 6.06 4.20
C LEU A 139 1.71 5.58 5.38
N ALA A 140 2.29 4.90 6.37
CA ALA A 140 1.56 4.51 7.57
C ALA A 140 0.94 5.74 8.28
N LEU A 141 1.70 6.82 8.42
CA LEU A 141 1.20 8.07 9.00
C LEU A 141 0.07 8.66 8.15
N LEU A 142 0.25 8.76 6.83
CA LEU A 142 -0.78 9.28 5.93
C LEU A 142 -2.06 8.44 6.00
N GLY A 143 -1.95 7.11 6.03
CA GLY A 143 -3.11 6.21 6.16
C GLY A 143 -3.84 6.39 7.49
N LEU A 144 -3.11 6.52 8.59
CA LEU A 144 -3.69 6.84 9.90
C LEU A 144 -4.40 8.20 9.87
N LEU A 145 -3.78 9.23 9.28
CA LEU A 145 -4.40 10.55 9.11
C LEU A 145 -5.70 10.47 8.29
N THR A 146 -5.71 9.69 7.20
CA THR A 146 -6.90 9.45 6.39
C THR A 146 -8.02 8.80 7.21
N LEU A 147 -7.70 7.87 8.11
CA LEU A 147 -8.69 7.18 8.95
C LEU A 147 -9.33 8.09 10.02
N VAL A 148 -8.55 9.00 10.61
CA VAL A 148 -8.99 9.84 11.74
C VAL A 148 -9.48 11.23 11.33
N ALA A 149 -9.08 11.73 10.15
CA ALA A 149 -9.44 13.06 9.70
C ALA A 149 -10.95 13.18 9.43
N PRO A 150 -11.54 14.37 9.67
CA PRO A 150 -12.96 14.62 9.38
C PRO A 150 -13.32 14.29 7.92
N PRO A 151 -14.55 13.82 7.62
CA PRO A 151 -14.96 13.41 6.27
C PRO A 151 -14.68 14.42 5.16
N LYS A 152 -14.76 15.73 5.47
CA LYS A 152 -14.47 16.81 4.53
C LYS A 152 -13.00 16.84 4.07
N ILE A 153 -12.09 16.35 4.89
CA ILE A 153 -10.64 16.31 4.64
C ILE A 153 -10.25 14.91 4.16
N SER A 154 -10.73 13.86 4.83
CA SER A 154 -10.35 12.48 4.51
C SER A 154 -10.93 12.00 3.18
N GLY A 155 -12.10 12.49 2.78
CA GLY A 155 -12.83 11.91 1.65
C GLY A 155 -13.58 10.62 2.01
N LEU A 156 -13.57 10.20 3.28
CA LEU A 156 -14.29 9.00 3.74
C LEU A 156 -15.62 9.38 4.38
N ASN A 157 -16.76 8.92 3.82
CA ASN A 157 -18.09 9.14 4.41
C ASN A 157 -18.73 7.85 4.93
N THR A 158 -19.10 7.83 6.21
CA THR A 158 -19.79 6.69 6.87
C THR A 158 -21.29 6.91 7.05
N ASN A 159 -21.82 8.11 6.77
CA ASN A 159 -23.16 8.51 7.19
C ASN A 159 -24.32 7.97 6.31
N GLY A 160 -24.03 7.25 5.22
CA GLY A 160 -25.07 6.64 4.39
C GLY A 160 -25.64 5.32 4.95
N MET A 161 -24.96 4.65 5.89
CA MET A 161 -25.51 3.44 6.53
C MET A 161 -26.59 3.74 7.57
N ASN A 162 -26.57 4.92 8.19
CA ASN A 162 -27.55 5.30 9.22
C ASN A 162 -28.89 5.82 8.64
N ARG A 163 -28.98 6.03 7.32
CA ARG A 163 -30.21 6.51 6.66
C ARG A 163 -31.15 5.39 6.19
N VAL A 164 -30.77 4.11 6.34
CA VAL A 164 -31.59 2.97 5.90
C VAL A 164 -32.54 2.48 7.01
N LYS A 165 -32.56 3.13 8.19
CA LYS A 165 -33.45 2.77 9.31
C LYS A 165 -34.41 3.89 9.71
N THR A 166 -35.13 4.46 8.75
CA THR A 166 -36.39 5.19 9.01
C THR A 166 -37.18 5.20 7.71
N ASN A 167 -38.10 4.24 7.56
CA ASN A 167 -39.38 4.30 6.84
C ASN A 167 -39.97 2.89 6.81
#